data_AF-A0A800BND5-F1
#
_entry.id   AF-A0A800BND5-F1
#
_cell.length_a   1.000
_cell.length_b   1.000
_cell.length_c   1.000
_cell.angle_alpha   90.00
_cell.angle_beta   90.00
_cell.angle_gamma   90.00
#
_symmetry.space_group_name_H-M   'P 1'
#
loop_
_entity.id
_entity.type
_entity.pdbx_description
1 polymer ?
#
loop_
_entity_poly.entity_id
_entity_poly.type
_entity_poly.pdbx_seq_one_letter_code
_entity_poly.pdbx_strand_id
1 'polypeptide(L)'
;HPNLLLCHHVAQVKEAIEGIWSWHSRDLISEKVKWLSSMLAGLHDSGKAAAAFQEYINNPSSFTGDRLDKAHTPLSLVLSLMCARDKGWDPLDSLLIALSVYGHHGGLPGLPSNKFGEDQGPSRTLDDFASGPIAKALKRQAPVLDLTLLKKETGVDFPRDNITEKDIRDLERFLECEIMDAFYQMNLKDALHFRLEVQLLFSILLEADRTFLAVPNARDLLKRRPRPWKSEWVEHRIGKCPEGHVNSIRSRARAQVIKNTLNDEKSKIYTITAPTGIGKTLLGATWALMKRESLEKELGFPPKIIVVMPFLSIIDQTAREYKALLESGGIEADGSWFLTSHSLSERRYSPDLEESAEYFFIDTWRTELVITTYDQFLLSLLD
;
A
#
# COMPACT_ATOMS: atom_id res chain seq x y z
N HIS A 1 -21.86 1.26 -2.60
CA HIS A 1 -22.40 0.76 -1.31
C HIS A 1 -23.92 0.90 -1.30
N PRO A 2 -24.69 0.24 -0.42
CA PRO A 2 -26.16 0.36 -0.41
C PRO A 2 -26.67 1.81 -0.36
N ASN A 3 -25.93 2.69 0.32
CA ASN A 3 -26.26 4.11 0.47
C ASN A 3 -25.31 5.04 -0.33
N LEU A 4 -24.51 4.50 -1.25
CA LEU A 4 -23.51 5.28 -2.00
C LEU A 4 -23.44 4.83 -3.46
N LEU A 5 -23.79 5.77 -4.36
CA LEU A 5 -23.67 5.61 -5.80
C LEU A 5 -22.23 5.34 -6.23
N LEU A 6 -22.06 4.66 -7.36
CA LEU A 6 -20.74 4.33 -7.89
C LEU A 6 -19.91 5.59 -8.20
N CYS A 7 -20.49 6.61 -8.85
CA CYS A 7 -19.82 7.88 -9.09
C CYS A 7 -19.30 8.57 -7.82
N HIS A 8 -20.09 8.56 -6.75
CA HIS A 8 -19.68 9.15 -5.46
C HIS A 8 -18.56 8.34 -4.82
N HIS A 9 -18.62 7.01 -4.89
CA HIS A 9 -17.56 6.15 -4.39
C HIS A 9 -16.25 6.36 -5.18
N VAL A 10 -16.30 6.34 -6.51
CA VAL A 10 -15.12 6.62 -7.36
C VAL A 10 -14.54 8.00 -7.06
N ALA A 11 -15.37 9.02 -6.83
CA ALA A 11 -14.91 10.34 -6.43
C ALA A 11 -14.20 10.33 -5.07
N GLN A 12 -14.74 9.60 -4.07
CA GLN A 12 -14.10 9.42 -2.76
C GLN A 12 -12.74 8.70 -2.87
N VAL A 13 -12.66 7.66 -3.71
CA VAL A 13 -11.39 6.94 -3.93
C VAL A 13 -10.37 7.86 -4.59
N LYS A 14 -10.75 8.65 -5.60
CA LYS A 14 -9.85 9.65 -6.23
C LYS A 14 -9.38 10.70 -5.22
N GLU A 15 -10.29 11.23 -4.40
CA GLU A 15 -9.96 12.19 -3.33
C GLU A 15 -8.97 11.58 -2.32
N ALA A 16 -9.17 10.32 -1.94
CA ALA A 16 -8.28 9.61 -1.03
C ALA A 16 -6.89 9.36 -1.64
N ILE A 17 -6.83 8.94 -2.90
CA ILE A 17 -5.58 8.76 -3.65
C ILE A 17 -4.76 10.05 -3.69
N GLU A 18 -5.39 11.19 -4.01
CA GLU A 18 -4.71 12.50 -4.02
C GLU A 18 -4.17 12.86 -2.63
N GLY A 19 -4.96 12.58 -1.58
CA GLY A 19 -4.52 12.71 -0.20
C GLY A 19 -3.31 11.85 0.12
N ILE A 20 -3.29 10.58 -0.29
CA ILE A 20 -2.17 9.65 -0.09
C ILE A 20 -0.92 10.13 -0.84
N TRP A 21 -1.05 10.60 -2.08
CA TRP A 21 0.10 11.12 -2.84
C TRP A 21 0.86 12.24 -2.12
N SER A 22 0.16 13.08 -1.35
CA SER A 22 0.78 14.14 -0.54
C SER A 22 1.74 13.63 0.56
N TRP A 23 1.73 12.32 0.83
CA TRP A 23 2.62 11.67 1.80
C TRP A 23 3.94 11.19 1.21
N HIS A 24 4.06 11.22 -0.11
CA HIS A 24 5.19 10.67 -0.85
C HIS A 24 5.95 11.75 -1.62
N SER A 25 7.18 11.43 -2.02
CA SER A 25 7.98 12.34 -2.84
C SER A 25 7.41 12.45 -4.24
N ARG A 26 7.69 13.59 -4.90
CA ARG A 26 7.32 13.81 -6.31
C ARG A 26 8.02 12.81 -7.24
N ASP A 27 9.22 12.35 -6.87
CA ASP A 27 9.95 11.33 -7.62
C ASP A 27 9.22 9.99 -7.60
N LEU A 28 8.59 9.63 -6.47
CA LEU A 28 7.78 8.41 -6.35
C LEU A 28 6.42 8.60 -7.04
N ILE A 29 5.75 9.72 -6.80
CA ILE A 29 4.45 10.04 -7.39
C ILE A 29 4.63 10.75 -8.74
N SER A 30 5.18 10.00 -9.69
CA SER A 30 5.34 10.44 -11.08
C SER A 30 3.98 10.57 -11.81
N GLU A 31 3.97 11.23 -12.97
CA GLU A 31 2.76 11.32 -13.82
C GLU A 31 2.23 9.95 -14.22
N LYS A 32 3.11 8.97 -14.40
CA LYS A 32 2.74 7.56 -14.64
C LYS A 32 1.96 6.98 -13.47
N VAL A 33 2.48 7.12 -12.24
CA VAL A 33 1.81 6.64 -11.01
C VAL A 33 0.45 7.31 -10.82
N LYS A 34 0.35 8.62 -11.09
CA LYS A 34 -0.91 9.34 -11.01
C LYS A 34 -1.94 8.83 -12.02
N TRP A 35 -1.52 8.62 -13.26
CA TRP A 35 -2.38 8.07 -14.30
C TRP A 35 -2.87 6.66 -13.95
N LEU A 36 -1.96 5.76 -13.55
CA LEU A 36 -2.28 4.39 -13.14
C LEU A 36 -3.27 4.37 -11.95
N SER A 37 -2.99 5.15 -10.90
CA SER A 37 -3.88 5.29 -9.75
C SER A 37 -5.27 5.82 -10.14
N SER A 38 -5.34 6.78 -11.07
CA SER A 38 -6.61 7.33 -11.55
C SER A 38 -7.42 6.29 -12.35
N MET A 39 -6.73 5.46 -13.14
CA MET A 39 -7.34 4.35 -13.85
C MET A 39 -7.88 3.29 -12.89
N LEU A 40 -7.10 2.91 -11.87
CA LEU A 40 -7.51 1.97 -10.82
C LEU A 40 -8.77 2.45 -10.09
N ALA A 41 -8.82 3.73 -9.71
CA ALA A 41 -9.99 4.31 -9.05
C ALA A 41 -11.27 4.17 -9.88
N GLY A 42 -11.18 4.38 -11.20
CA GLY A 42 -12.34 4.24 -12.11
C GLY A 42 -12.69 2.79 -12.46
N LEU A 43 -11.72 1.88 -12.47
CA LEU A 43 -11.89 0.52 -12.99
C LEU A 43 -12.15 -0.55 -11.94
N HIS A 44 -11.56 -0.46 -10.73
CA HIS A 44 -11.59 -1.59 -9.77
C HIS A 44 -13.01 -2.10 -9.47
N ASP A 45 -13.94 -1.16 -9.33
CA ASP A 45 -15.35 -1.41 -9.01
C ASP A 45 -16.30 -1.32 -10.20
N SER A 46 -15.78 -1.14 -11.42
CA SER A 46 -16.61 -0.96 -12.62
C SER A 46 -17.56 -2.14 -12.87
N GLY A 47 -17.15 -3.36 -12.51
CA GLY A 47 -17.99 -4.55 -12.57
C GLY A 47 -19.21 -4.53 -11.63
N LYS A 48 -19.27 -3.62 -10.65
CA LYS A 48 -20.45 -3.45 -9.77
C LYS A 48 -21.68 -2.99 -10.55
N ALA A 49 -21.51 -2.47 -11.77
CA ALA A 49 -22.62 -2.11 -12.65
C ALA A 49 -23.39 -3.34 -13.20
N ALA A 50 -22.91 -4.57 -13.01
CA ALA A 50 -23.65 -5.77 -13.36
C ALA A 50 -25.01 -5.85 -12.65
N ALA A 51 -26.07 -6.24 -13.37
CA ALA A 51 -27.43 -6.28 -12.86
C ALA A 51 -27.58 -7.11 -11.57
N ALA A 52 -26.96 -8.30 -11.52
CA ALA A 52 -27.00 -9.15 -10.34
C ALA A 52 -26.25 -8.56 -9.12
N PHE A 53 -25.19 -7.77 -9.35
CA PHE A 53 -24.55 -7.00 -8.26
C PHE A 53 -25.49 -5.91 -7.74
N GLN A 54 -26.17 -5.19 -8.64
CA GLN A 54 -27.13 -4.16 -8.28
C GLN A 54 -28.35 -4.72 -7.52
N GLU A 55 -28.86 -5.88 -7.92
CA GLU A 55 -29.90 -6.60 -7.16
C GLU A 55 -29.41 -6.96 -5.76
N TYR A 56 -28.20 -7.56 -5.68
CA TYR A 56 -27.58 -7.94 -4.41
C TYR A 56 -27.39 -6.75 -3.47
N ILE A 57 -26.83 -5.63 -3.95
CA ILE A 57 -26.50 -4.50 -3.07
C ILE A 57 -27.73 -3.75 -2.56
N ASN A 58 -28.83 -3.80 -3.31
CA ASN A 58 -30.11 -3.20 -2.91
C ASN A 58 -30.80 -4.00 -1.79
N ASN A 59 -30.71 -5.33 -1.82
CA ASN A 59 -31.23 -6.17 -0.74
C ASN A 59 -30.38 -7.43 -0.51
N PRO A 60 -29.25 -7.32 0.22
CA PRO A 60 -28.32 -8.43 0.41
C PRO A 60 -28.95 -9.66 1.06
N SER A 61 -29.91 -9.46 1.97
CA SER A 61 -30.62 -10.52 2.69
C SER A 61 -31.59 -11.32 1.83
N SER A 62 -32.10 -10.75 0.73
CA SER A 62 -33.07 -11.41 -0.15
C SER A 62 -32.47 -11.90 -1.46
N PHE A 63 -31.16 -11.74 -1.67
CA PHE A 63 -30.53 -12.15 -2.92
C PHE A 63 -30.49 -13.68 -3.04
N THR A 64 -31.20 -14.22 -4.02
CA THR A 64 -31.27 -15.66 -4.32
C THR A 64 -30.50 -16.08 -5.57
N GLY A 65 -29.81 -15.14 -6.23
CA GLY A 65 -29.02 -15.40 -7.45
C GLY A 65 -27.73 -16.18 -7.19
N ASP A 66 -27.06 -16.59 -8.27
CA ASP A 66 -25.74 -17.22 -8.20
C ASP A 66 -24.72 -16.26 -7.58
N ARG A 67 -23.89 -16.76 -6.64
CA ARG A 67 -22.85 -15.96 -6.00
C ARG A 67 -21.82 -15.44 -6.99
N LEU A 68 -21.54 -16.19 -8.06
CA LEU A 68 -20.62 -15.75 -9.11
C LEU A 68 -21.20 -14.62 -9.96
N ASP A 69 -22.52 -14.53 -10.09
CA ASP A 69 -23.16 -13.45 -10.84
C ASP A 69 -23.08 -12.09 -10.14
N LYS A 70 -22.85 -12.08 -8.83
CA LYS A 70 -22.55 -10.85 -8.08
C LYS A 70 -21.05 -10.62 -7.86
N ALA A 71 -20.15 -11.43 -8.41
CA ALA A 71 -18.72 -11.14 -8.35
C ALA A 71 -18.39 -10.05 -9.37
N HIS A 72 -17.86 -8.92 -8.93
CA HIS A 72 -17.53 -7.79 -9.82
C HIS A 72 -16.10 -7.79 -10.33
N THR A 73 -15.15 -8.37 -9.60
CA THR A 73 -13.72 -8.33 -9.97
C THR A 73 -13.42 -8.95 -11.34
N PRO A 74 -14.05 -10.05 -11.79
CA PRO A 74 -13.80 -10.59 -13.12
C PRO A 74 -14.33 -9.68 -14.23
N LEU A 75 -15.49 -9.04 -14.03
CA LEU A 75 -16.03 -8.10 -15.00
C LEU A 75 -15.19 -6.83 -15.07
N SER A 76 -14.75 -6.30 -13.92
CA SER A 76 -13.81 -5.17 -13.87
C SER A 76 -12.49 -5.48 -14.61
N LEU A 77 -11.98 -6.71 -14.50
CA LEU A 77 -10.80 -7.17 -15.26
C LEU A 77 -11.06 -7.13 -16.77
N VAL A 78 -12.16 -7.71 -17.25
CA VAL A 78 -12.53 -7.69 -18.68
C VAL A 78 -12.65 -6.26 -19.21
N LEU A 79 -13.28 -5.36 -18.45
CA LEU A 79 -13.41 -3.94 -18.81
C LEU A 79 -12.04 -3.24 -18.87
N SER A 80 -11.13 -3.58 -17.97
CA SER A 80 -9.77 -3.05 -17.94
C SER A 80 -8.95 -3.51 -19.15
N LEU A 81 -8.99 -4.80 -19.48
CA LEU A 81 -8.31 -5.36 -20.65
C LEU A 81 -8.87 -4.82 -21.96
N MET A 82 -10.20 -4.61 -22.03
CA MET A 82 -10.83 -3.96 -23.17
C MET A 82 -10.29 -2.54 -23.37
N CYS A 83 -10.19 -1.75 -22.30
CA CYS A 83 -9.59 -0.42 -22.38
C CYS A 83 -8.12 -0.46 -22.81
N ALA A 84 -7.34 -1.38 -22.23
CA ALA A 84 -5.92 -1.55 -22.54
C ALA A 84 -5.69 -1.85 -24.02
N ARG A 85 -6.44 -2.83 -24.57
CA ARG A 85 -6.30 -3.28 -25.96
C ARG A 85 -6.68 -2.18 -26.96
N ASP A 86 -7.82 -1.53 -26.75
CA ASP A 86 -8.35 -0.57 -27.72
C ASP A 86 -7.59 0.78 -27.68
N LYS A 87 -7.07 1.17 -26.50
CA LYS A 87 -6.28 2.39 -26.33
C LYS A 87 -4.77 2.18 -26.51
N GLY A 88 -4.32 0.94 -26.70
CA GLY A 88 -2.91 0.60 -26.85
C GLY A 88 -2.07 0.99 -25.63
N TRP A 89 -2.54 0.67 -24.43
CA TRP A 89 -1.76 0.89 -23.22
C TRP A 89 -0.49 0.04 -23.22
N ASP A 90 0.54 0.51 -22.51
CA ASP A 90 1.75 -0.27 -22.30
C ASP A 90 1.40 -1.64 -21.68
N PRO A 91 1.99 -2.75 -22.16
CA PRO A 91 1.69 -4.08 -21.66
C PRO A 91 1.87 -4.23 -20.14
N LEU A 92 2.91 -3.64 -19.55
CA LEU A 92 3.19 -3.78 -18.12
C LEU A 92 2.25 -2.93 -17.28
N ASP A 93 1.92 -1.74 -17.76
CA ASP A 93 0.89 -0.90 -17.14
C ASP A 93 -0.48 -1.58 -17.17
N SER A 94 -0.79 -2.26 -18.28
CA SER A 94 -1.99 -3.06 -18.43
C SER A 94 -2.01 -4.24 -17.46
N LEU A 95 -0.88 -4.93 -17.31
CA LEU A 95 -0.72 -6.02 -16.33
C LEU A 95 -0.94 -5.52 -14.90
N LEU A 96 -0.34 -4.39 -14.55
CA LEU A 96 -0.46 -3.79 -13.21
C LEU A 96 -1.93 -3.45 -12.89
N ILE A 97 -2.63 -2.83 -13.84
CA ILE A 97 -4.06 -2.51 -13.69
C ILE A 97 -4.86 -3.81 -13.54
N ALA A 98 -4.63 -4.80 -14.40
CA ALA A 98 -5.32 -6.09 -14.36
C ALA A 98 -5.14 -6.82 -13.02
N LEU A 99 -3.90 -6.94 -12.54
CA LEU A 99 -3.56 -7.54 -11.25
C LEU A 99 -4.28 -6.85 -10.10
N SER A 100 -4.21 -5.52 -10.06
CA SER A 100 -4.77 -4.72 -8.96
C SER A 100 -6.30 -4.75 -8.95
N VAL A 101 -6.92 -4.59 -10.12
CA VAL A 101 -8.38 -4.62 -10.29
C VAL A 101 -8.94 -5.99 -9.94
N TYR A 102 -8.32 -7.08 -10.42
CA TYR A 102 -8.80 -8.42 -10.10
C TYR A 102 -8.55 -8.78 -8.62
N GLY A 103 -7.45 -8.28 -8.04
CA GLY A 103 -6.98 -8.64 -6.71
C GLY A 103 -7.57 -7.86 -5.53
N HIS A 104 -8.22 -6.71 -5.73
CA HIS A 104 -8.52 -5.76 -4.63
C HIS A 104 -9.38 -6.29 -3.46
N HIS A 105 -10.05 -7.44 -3.60
CA HIS A 105 -10.76 -8.11 -2.50
C HIS A 105 -10.12 -9.42 -1.99
N GLY A 106 -9.12 -9.96 -2.68
CA GLY A 106 -8.59 -11.30 -2.41
C GLY A 106 -7.08 -11.43 -2.50
N GLY A 107 -6.35 -10.32 -2.55
CA GLY A 107 -4.90 -10.30 -2.77
C GLY A 107 -4.53 -10.34 -4.27
N LEU A 108 -3.28 -10.02 -4.57
CA LEU A 108 -2.77 -10.06 -5.94
C LEU A 108 -2.86 -11.51 -6.47
N PRO A 109 -3.49 -11.73 -7.64
CA PRO A 109 -3.57 -13.06 -8.23
C PRO A 109 -2.17 -13.48 -8.72
N GLY A 110 -1.95 -14.78 -8.81
CA GLY A 110 -0.72 -15.29 -9.41
C GLY A 110 -0.77 -15.24 -10.93
N LEU A 111 0.41 -15.29 -11.55
CA LEU A 111 0.56 -15.49 -12.98
C LEU A 111 0.87 -16.98 -13.25
N PRO A 112 0.32 -17.58 -14.32
CA PRO A 112 0.58 -18.98 -14.65
C PRO A 112 2.07 -19.27 -14.72
N SER A 113 2.49 -20.38 -14.11
CA SER A 113 3.88 -20.78 -14.02
C SER A 113 4.30 -21.74 -15.13
N ASN A 114 3.54 -21.89 -16.22
CA ASN A 114 3.87 -22.88 -17.28
C ASN A 114 5.27 -22.66 -17.89
N LYS A 115 5.91 -21.50 -17.68
CA LYS A 115 7.32 -21.21 -18.02
C LYS A 115 8.36 -21.44 -16.88
N PHE A 116 7.95 -21.67 -15.64
CA PHE A 116 8.81 -21.74 -14.43
C PHE A 116 8.82 -23.08 -13.67
N GLY A 117 8.11 -24.11 -14.15
CA GLY A 117 8.09 -25.45 -13.52
C GLY A 117 7.17 -25.54 -12.30
N GLU A 118 6.40 -26.63 -12.18
CA GLU A 118 5.40 -26.82 -11.13
C GLU A 118 6.01 -27.19 -9.77
N ASP A 119 5.35 -26.74 -8.68
CA ASP A 119 4.77 -27.68 -7.69
C ASP A 119 3.75 -27.04 -6.71
N GLN A 120 3.52 -25.72 -6.75
CA GLN A 120 2.41 -25.07 -6.02
C GLN A 120 1.88 -23.88 -6.83
N GLY A 121 1.04 -24.17 -7.82
CA GLY A 121 0.37 -23.11 -8.59
C GLY A 121 -0.49 -22.23 -7.67
N PRO A 122 -0.57 -20.91 -7.92
CA PRO A 122 -1.42 -20.02 -7.15
C PRO A 122 -2.88 -20.48 -7.24
N SER A 123 -3.61 -20.52 -6.12
CA SER A 123 -5.02 -20.94 -6.09
C SER A 123 -5.96 -20.08 -6.95
N ARG A 124 -5.51 -18.91 -7.38
CA ARG A 124 -6.22 -17.95 -8.23
C ARG A 124 -5.24 -17.34 -9.23
N THR A 125 -5.36 -17.70 -10.50
CA THR A 125 -4.58 -17.10 -11.59
C THR A 125 -5.34 -15.93 -12.22
N LEU A 126 -4.60 -15.03 -12.86
CA LEU A 126 -5.17 -13.86 -13.55
C LEU A 126 -5.86 -14.23 -14.88
N ASP A 127 -5.46 -15.32 -15.53
CA ASP A 127 -5.92 -15.75 -16.84
C ASP A 127 -7.12 -16.72 -16.82
N ASP A 128 -7.49 -17.31 -15.68
CA ASP A 128 -8.62 -18.26 -15.61
C ASP A 128 -9.97 -17.54 -15.50
N PHE A 129 -10.35 -16.75 -16.52
CA PHE A 129 -11.64 -16.05 -16.55
C PHE A 129 -12.49 -16.29 -17.80
N ALA A 130 -11.94 -16.72 -18.94
CA ALA A 130 -12.74 -17.11 -20.11
C ALA A 130 -13.09 -18.61 -20.13
N SER A 131 -12.70 -19.34 -19.07
CA SER A 131 -13.03 -20.74 -18.83
C SER A 131 -13.94 -20.94 -17.60
N GLY A 132 -14.58 -22.12 -17.50
CA GLY A 132 -15.25 -22.55 -16.27
C GLY A 132 -16.46 -21.72 -15.80
N PRO A 133 -16.72 -21.69 -14.48
CA PRO A 133 -17.85 -20.96 -13.88
C PRO A 133 -17.76 -19.43 -14.04
N ILE A 134 -16.56 -18.86 -14.00
CA ILE A 134 -16.35 -17.40 -14.15
C ILE A 134 -16.79 -16.95 -15.54
N ALA A 135 -16.41 -17.67 -16.59
CA ALA A 135 -16.84 -17.37 -17.95
C ALA A 135 -18.37 -17.42 -18.11
N LYS A 136 -19.05 -18.36 -17.43
CA LYS A 136 -20.52 -18.43 -17.46
C LYS A 136 -21.16 -17.20 -16.82
N ALA A 137 -20.60 -16.69 -15.72
CA ALA A 137 -21.06 -15.46 -15.09
C ALA A 137 -20.82 -14.25 -16.00
N LEU A 138 -19.61 -14.12 -16.56
CA LEU A 138 -19.27 -13.01 -17.47
C LEU A 138 -20.18 -12.97 -18.71
N LYS A 139 -20.54 -14.13 -19.28
CA LYS A 139 -21.51 -14.22 -20.39
C LYS A 139 -22.90 -13.68 -20.04
N ARG A 140 -23.30 -13.75 -18.76
CA ARG A 140 -24.58 -13.19 -18.28
C ARG A 140 -24.44 -11.70 -17.96
N GLN A 141 -23.31 -11.27 -17.41
CA GLN A 141 -23.09 -9.91 -16.94
C GLN A 141 -22.73 -8.92 -18.07
N ALA A 142 -21.78 -9.28 -18.94
CA ALA A 142 -21.13 -8.34 -19.86
C ALA A 142 -22.03 -7.82 -21.00
N PRO A 143 -22.88 -8.63 -21.66
CA PRO A 143 -23.70 -8.17 -22.78
C PRO A 143 -24.81 -7.18 -22.42
N VAL A 144 -25.23 -7.13 -21.16
CA VAL A 144 -26.34 -6.29 -20.67
C VAL A 144 -25.84 -5.00 -20.00
N LEU A 145 -24.53 -4.76 -20.02
CA LEU A 145 -23.89 -3.64 -19.35
C LEU A 145 -24.10 -2.35 -20.15
N ASP A 146 -24.59 -1.29 -19.49
CA ASP A 146 -24.68 0.04 -20.10
C ASP A 146 -23.32 0.75 -19.97
N LEU A 147 -22.48 0.62 -21.00
CA LEU A 147 -21.15 1.22 -21.04
C LEU A 147 -21.19 2.76 -21.15
N THR A 148 -22.26 3.33 -21.68
CA THR A 148 -22.45 4.78 -21.74
C THR A 148 -22.73 5.35 -20.35
N LEU A 149 -23.57 4.70 -19.57
CA LEU A 149 -23.80 5.05 -18.16
C LEU A 149 -22.53 4.83 -17.34
N LEU A 150 -21.84 3.70 -17.55
CA LEU A 150 -20.62 3.38 -16.81
C LEU A 150 -19.51 4.41 -17.04
N LYS A 151 -19.38 4.96 -18.24
CA LYS A 151 -18.47 6.08 -18.53
C LYS A 151 -18.78 7.30 -17.67
N LYS A 152 -20.06 7.63 -17.50
CA LYS A 152 -20.49 8.76 -16.63
C LYS A 152 -20.18 8.47 -15.16
N GLU A 153 -20.40 7.24 -14.71
CA GLU A 153 -20.19 6.87 -13.31
C GLU A 153 -18.71 6.77 -12.92
N THR A 154 -17.85 6.28 -13.81
CA THR A 154 -16.42 6.02 -13.51
C THR A 154 -15.49 7.13 -14.01
N GLY A 155 -15.91 7.87 -15.04
CA GLY A 155 -15.09 8.77 -15.83
C GLY A 155 -14.13 8.06 -16.80
N VAL A 156 -14.23 6.73 -16.94
CA VAL A 156 -13.40 5.95 -17.87
C VAL A 156 -14.12 5.80 -19.21
N ASP A 157 -13.42 6.10 -20.30
CA ASP A 157 -13.98 5.92 -21.64
C ASP A 157 -13.88 4.46 -22.08
N PHE A 158 -15.02 3.83 -22.37
CA PHE A 158 -15.09 2.45 -22.85
C PHE A 158 -15.28 2.43 -24.38
N PRO A 159 -14.46 1.69 -25.13
CA PRO A 159 -14.36 1.81 -26.59
C PRO A 159 -15.52 1.20 -27.39
N ARG A 160 -16.44 0.47 -26.74
CA ARG A 160 -17.51 -0.29 -27.40
C ARG A 160 -18.81 -0.15 -26.63
N ASP A 161 -19.92 -0.49 -27.29
CA ASP A 161 -21.26 -0.46 -26.69
C ASP A 161 -21.68 -1.79 -26.07
N ASN A 162 -21.03 -2.90 -26.43
CA ASN A 162 -21.29 -4.22 -25.87
C ASN A 162 -20.01 -5.08 -25.81
N ILE A 163 -20.10 -6.17 -25.04
CA ILE A 163 -19.03 -7.14 -24.86
C ILE A 163 -19.61 -8.53 -25.15
N THR A 164 -19.06 -9.22 -26.15
CA THR A 164 -19.49 -10.57 -26.55
C THR A 164 -18.64 -11.67 -25.90
N GLU A 165 -19.10 -12.92 -25.97
CA GLU A 165 -18.29 -14.08 -25.55
C GLU A 165 -16.97 -14.16 -26.31
N LYS A 166 -16.99 -13.84 -27.62
CA LYS A 166 -15.77 -13.84 -28.43
C LYS A 166 -14.78 -12.80 -27.92
N ASP A 167 -15.26 -11.61 -27.56
CA ASP A 167 -14.41 -10.56 -27.01
C ASP A 167 -13.73 -11.01 -25.72
N ILE A 168 -14.44 -11.68 -24.81
CA ILE A 168 -13.86 -12.19 -23.56
C ILE A 168 -12.69 -13.15 -23.85
N ARG A 169 -12.86 -14.10 -24.79
CA ARG A 169 -11.80 -15.04 -25.19
C ARG A 169 -10.63 -14.34 -25.88
N ASP A 170 -10.93 -13.35 -26.72
CA ASP A 170 -9.89 -12.58 -27.40
C ASP A 170 -9.10 -11.70 -26.41
N LEU A 171 -9.72 -11.24 -25.32
CA LEU A 171 -9.07 -10.50 -24.24
C LEU A 171 -8.21 -11.39 -23.33
N GLU A 172 -8.64 -12.62 -23.06
CA GLU A 172 -7.80 -13.62 -22.38
C GLU A 172 -6.54 -13.93 -23.21
N ARG A 173 -6.69 -14.14 -24.52
CA ARG A 173 -5.54 -14.31 -25.42
C ARG A 173 -4.63 -13.08 -25.45
N PHE A 174 -5.19 -11.88 -25.46
CA PHE A 174 -4.42 -10.63 -25.39
C PHE A 174 -3.62 -10.55 -24.08
N LEU A 175 -4.25 -10.90 -22.96
CA LEU A 175 -3.58 -10.97 -21.66
C LEU A 175 -2.40 -11.96 -21.70
N GLU A 176 -2.61 -13.17 -22.17
CA GLU A 176 -1.59 -14.22 -22.20
C GLU A 176 -0.44 -13.92 -23.17
N CYS A 177 -0.78 -13.54 -24.41
CA CYS A 177 0.17 -13.50 -25.52
C CYS A 177 0.93 -12.17 -25.64
N GLU A 178 0.36 -11.07 -25.15
CA GLU A 178 0.95 -9.72 -25.28
C GLU A 178 1.36 -9.16 -23.91
N ILE A 179 0.41 -9.12 -22.97
CA ILE A 179 0.63 -8.51 -21.65
C ILE A 179 1.57 -9.35 -20.78
N MET A 180 1.23 -10.62 -20.54
CA MET A 180 2.03 -11.50 -19.70
C MET A 180 3.37 -11.86 -20.35
N ASP A 181 3.41 -12.00 -21.68
CA ASP A 181 4.67 -12.28 -22.37
C ASP A 181 5.70 -11.15 -22.17
N ALA A 182 5.26 -9.88 -22.18
CA ALA A 182 6.13 -8.75 -21.86
C ALA A 182 6.74 -8.85 -20.45
N PHE A 183 5.97 -9.29 -19.45
CA PHE A 183 6.48 -9.53 -18.10
C PHE A 183 7.48 -10.70 -18.07
N TYR A 184 7.18 -11.82 -18.74
CA TYR A 184 8.05 -12.99 -18.75
C TYR A 184 9.37 -12.79 -19.49
N GLN A 185 9.47 -11.77 -20.35
CA GLN A 185 10.71 -11.40 -21.01
C GLN A 185 11.64 -10.53 -20.13
N MET A 186 11.16 -10.04 -18.98
CA MET A 186 11.96 -9.25 -18.06
C MET A 186 13.10 -10.06 -17.44
N ASN A 187 14.23 -9.39 -17.20
CA ASN A 187 15.21 -9.92 -16.27
C ASN A 187 14.71 -9.78 -14.82
N LEU A 188 15.35 -10.52 -13.90
CA LEU A 188 14.96 -10.53 -12.49
C LEU A 188 14.90 -9.14 -11.85
N LYS A 189 15.84 -8.25 -12.19
CA LYS A 189 15.90 -6.91 -11.59
C LYS A 189 14.68 -6.08 -12.01
N ASP A 190 14.33 -6.09 -13.28
CA ASP A 190 13.20 -5.34 -13.81
C ASP A 190 11.87 -5.94 -13.32
N ALA A 191 11.77 -7.27 -13.23
CA ALA A 191 10.62 -7.95 -12.64
C ALA A 191 10.42 -7.60 -11.15
N LEU A 192 11.51 -7.48 -10.38
CA LEU A 192 11.45 -7.02 -8.99
C LEU A 192 11.01 -5.55 -8.89
N HIS A 193 11.51 -4.68 -9.77
CA HIS A 193 11.05 -3.29 -9.84
C HIS A 193 9.56 -3.22 -10.16
N PHE A 194 9.10 -3.98 -11.15
CA PHE A 194 7.68 -4.09 -11.50
C PHE A 194 6.84 -4.59 -10.34
N ARG A 195 7.26 -5.65 -9.63
CA ARG A 195 6.56 -6.19 -8.45
C ARG A 195 6.37 -5.14 -7.35
N LEU A 196 7.38 -4.29 -7.12
CA LEU A 196 7.31 -3.21 -6.13
C LEU A 196 6.40 -2.07 -6.61
N GLU A 197 6.37 -1.76 -7.90
CA GLU A 197 5.45 -0.78 -8.49
C GLU A 197 3.98 -1.26 -8.37
N VAL A 198 3.73 -2.54 -8.66
CA VAL A 198 2.42 -3.18 -8.44
C VAL A 198 2.02 -3.09 -6.97
N GLN A 199 2.93 -3.44 -6.03
CA GLN A 199 2.64 -3.36 -4.60
C GLN A 199 2.26 -1.94 -4.19
N LEU A 200 3.02 -0.93 -4.63
CA LEU A 200 2.75 0.47 -4.31
C LEU A 200 1.34 0.89 -4.76
N LEU A 201 1.00 0.63 -6.02
CA LEU A 201 -0.29 1.03 -6.58
C LEU A 201 -1.46 0.22 -6.01
N PHE A 202 -1.23 -1.05 -5.71
CA PHE A 202 -2.19 -1.90 -5.02
C PHE A 202 -2.46 -1.39 -3.60
N SER A 203 -1.42 -1.06 -2.83
CA SER A 203 -1.56 -0.47 -1.49
C SER A 203 -2.27 0.88 -1.52
N ILE A 204 -1.94 1.76 -2.48
CA ILE A 204 -2.65 3.04 -2.68
C ILE A 204 -4.14 2.80 -2.93
N LEU A 205 -4.48 1.87 -3.82
CA LEU A 205 -5.88 1.53 -4.11
C LEU A 205 -6.61 1.01 -2.88
N LEU A 206 -6.01 0.06 -2.14
CA LEU A 206 -6.64 -0.53 -0.96
C LEU A 206 -6.84 0.46 0.19
N GLU A 207 -5.85 1.33 0.44
CA GLU A 207 -5.98 2.40 1.44
C GLU A 207 -7.09 3.37 1.02
N ALA A 208 -7.10 3.80 -0.25
CA ALA A 208 -8.08 4.75 -0.76
C ALA A 208 -9.51 4.21 -0.76
N ASP A 209 -9.72 2.97 -1.18
CA ASP A 209 -11.02 2.28 -1.19
C ASP A 209 -11.66 2.23 0.20
N ARG A 210 -10.84 2.02 1.23
CA ARG A 210 -11.31 1.88 2.61
C ARG A 210 -11.41 3.19 3.38
N THR A 211 -10.68 4.24 2.98
CA THR A 211 -10.50 5.46 3.79
C THR A 211 -11.82 6.09 4.24
N PHE A 212 -12.76 6.33 3.31
CA PHE A 212 -14.04 6.99 3.61
C PHE A 212 -15.06 6.07 4.31
N LEU A 213 -14.82 4.76 4.33
CA LEU A 213 -15.65 3.78 5.01
C LEU A 213 -15.15 3.51 6.43
N ALA A 214 -13.83 3.51 6.61
CA ALA A 214 -13.18 3.13 7.85
C ALA A 214 -13.16 4.26 8.87
N VAL A 215 -13.22 5.53 8.43
CA VAL A 215 -13.03 6.66 9.35
C VAL A 215 -14.04 7.80 9.12
N PRO A 216 -14.76 8.26 10.17
CA PRO A 216 -15.77 9.32 10.06
C PRO A 216 -15.26 10.66 9.51
N ASN A 217 -14.00 11.02 9.82
CA ASN A 217 -13.36 12.28 9.42
C ASN A 217 -12.24 12.07 8.39
N ALA A 218 -12.45 11.17 7.43
CA ALA A 218 -11.49 10.79 6.39
C ALA A 218 -10.72 11.98 5.78
N ARG A 219 -11.40 13.08 5.45
CA ARG A 219 -10.78 14.26 4.83
C ARG A 219 -9.71 14.93 5.68
N ASP A 220 -9.91 14.99 6.99
CA ASP A 220 -8.90 15.57 7.88
C ASP A 220 -7.70 14.66 8.09
N LEU A 221 -7.87 13.36 7.85
CA LEU A 221 -6.80 12.35 7.95
C LEU A 221 -5.99 12.20 6.66
N LEU A 222 -6.64 12.47 5.52
CA LEU A 222 -5.97 12.61 4.23
C LEU A 222 -5.00 13.80 4.26
N LYS A 223 -5.33 14.87 5.00
CA LYS A 223 -4.39 15.96 5.27
C LYS A 223 -3.22 15.44 6.09
N ARG A 224 -2.03 15.48 5.50
CA ARG A 224 -0.79 15.18 6.22
C ARG A 224 -0.52 16.23 7.29
N ARG A 225 -0.60 15.84 8.56
CA ARG A 225 -0.12 16.64 9.70
C ARG A 225 1.14 15.96 10.25
N PRO A 226 2.33 16.25 9.69
CA PRO A 226 3.54 15.58 10.12
C PRO A 226 3.80 15.85 11.60
N ARG A 227 4.19 14.81 12.33
CA ARG A 227 4.55 14.94 13.75
C ARG A 227 6.07 14.98 13.91
N PRO A 228 6.63 16.08 14.45
CA PRO A 228 8.07 16.29 14.43
C PRO A 228 8.75 15.35 15.42
N TRP A 229 9.56 14.42 14.94
CA TRP A 229 10.50 13.71 15.81
C TRP A 229 11.84 14.43 15.80
N LYS A 230 12.23 14.99 16.93
CA LYS A 230 13.41 15.84 17.00
C LYS A 230 14.63 15.11 17.53
N SER A 231 15.77 15.31 16.89
CA SER A 231 17.04 14.75 17.33
C SER A 231 17.46 15.25 18.72
N GLU A 232 17.01 16.46 19.11
CA GLU A 232 17.24 17.06 20.45
C GLU A 232 16.66 16.22 21.60
N TRP A 233 15.59 15.47 21.36
CA TRP A 233 14.98 14.62 22.40
C TRP A 233 15.90 13.50 22.86
N VAL A 234 16.82 13.07 21.98
CA VAL A 234 17.87 12.11 22.36
C VAL A 234 18.85 12.75 23.35
N GLU A 235 19.20 14.04 23.17
CA GLU A 235 20.05 14.77 24.12
C GLU A 235 19.39 14.91 25.48
N HIS A 236 18.11 15.29 25.49
CA HIS A 236 17.34 15.42 26.73
C HIS A 236 17.26 14.10 27.49
N ARG A 237 17.01 13.00 26.77
CA ARG A 237 16.96 11.66 27.35
C ARG A 237 18.29 11.19 27.92
N ILE A 238 19.41 11.49 27.24
CA ILE A 238 20.75 11.14 27.73
C ILE A 238 21.10 12.00 28.95
N GLY A 239 20.77 13.29 28.91
CA GLY A 239 21.01 14.24 29.99
C GLY A 239 22.48 14.32 30.41
N LYS A 240 22.70 14.69 31.68
CA LYS A 240 24.04 14.70 32.28
C LYS A 240 24.40 13.31 32.77
N CYS A 241 25.28 12.62 32.07
CA CYS A 241 25.83 11.34 32.50
C CYS A 241 26.95 11.52 33.54
N PRO A 242 27.03 10.66 34.58
CA PRO A 242 28.18 10.62 35.48
C PRO A 242 29.49 10.38 34.73
N GLU A 243 30.58 10.97 35.21
CA GLU A 243 31.90 10.68 34.66
C GLU A 243 32.28 9.21 34.87
N GLY A 244 32.79 8.59 33.82
CA GLY A 244 33.19 7.20 33.84
C GLY A 244 33.69 6.72 32.48
N HIS A 245 34.56 5.72 32.49
CA HIS A 245 35.19 5.17 31.28
C HIS A 245 34.15 4.75 30.22
N VAL A 246 33.10 4.05 30.65
CA VAL A 246 32.01 3.59 29.76
C VAL A 246 31.25 4.77 29.15
N ASN A 247 30.91 5.79 29.94
CA ASN A 247 30.20 6.95 29.44
C ASN A 247 31.07 7.78 28.48
N SER A 248 32.37 7.90 28.75
CA SER A 248 33.32 8.54 27.82
C SER A 248 33.34 7.84 26.45
N ILE A 249 33.34 6.50 26.43
CA ILE A 249 33.29 5.72 25.18
C ILE A 249 31.96 5.95 24.46
N ARG A 250 30.83 5.93 25.18
CA ARG A 250 29.50 6.20 24.61
C ARG A 250 29.41 7.60 24.00
N SER A 251 29.86 8.62 24.72
CA SER A 251 29.90 10.00 24.23
C SER A 251 30.77 10.14 22.98
N ARG A 252 31.93 9.47 22.94
CA ARG A 252 32.80 9.46 21.76
C ARG A 252 32.16 8.79 20.55
N ALA A 253 31.53 7.63 20.75
CA ALA A 253 30.81 6.93 19.69
C ALA A 253 29.68 7.80 19.11
N ARG A 254 28.93 8.48 19.98
CA ARG A 254 27.86 9.39 19.57
C ARG A 254 28.38 10.62 18.84
N ALA A 255 29.44 11.25 19.33
CA ALA A 255 30.10 12.36 18.64
C ALA A 255 30.58 11.96 17.23
N GLN A 256 31.08 10.74 17.06
CA GLN A 256 31.45 10.21 15.74
C GLN A 256 30.24 10.05 14.81
N VAL A 257 29.12 9.50 15.31
CA VAL A 257 27.88 9.38 14.52
C VAL A 257 27.38 10.75 14.09
N ILE A 258 27.34 11.73 15.00
CA ILE A 258 26.93 13.11 14.71
C ILE A 258 27.84 13.70 13.63
N LYS A 259 29.16 13.64 13.80
CA LYS A 259 30.14 14.16 12.85
C LYS A 259 29.99 13.54 11.46
N ASN A 260 29.84 12.23 11.39
CA ASN A 260 29.67 11.52 10.12
C ASN A 260 28.35 11.87 9.44
N THR A 261 27.27 12.04 10.22
CA THR A 261 25.94 12.41 9.69
C THR A 261 25.94 13.83 9.13
N LEU A 262 26.70 14.75 9.73
CA LEU A 262 26.84 16.13 9.25
C LEU A 262 27.70 16.25 7.99
N ASN A 263 28.67 15.36 7.80
CA ASN A 263 29.61 15.38 6.67
C ASN A 263 29.20 14.44 5.51
N ASP A 264 27.92 14.06 5.46
CA ASP A 264 27.43 12.99 4.59
C ASP A 264 27.28 13.42 3.11
N GLU A 265 27.89 12.66 2.20
CA GLU A 265 27.85 12.83 0.75
C GLU A 265 26.64 12.10 0.10
N LYS A 266 25.46 12.19 0.72
CA LYS A 266 24.19 11.62 0.21
C LYS A 266 24.21 10.11 -0.11
N SER A 267 24.91 9.31 0.69
CA SER A 267 24.80 7.85 0.58
C SER A 267 23.36 7.36 0.82
N LYS A 268 22.98 6.20 0.29
CA LYS A 268 21.65 5.60 0.53
C LYS A 268 21.66 4.52 1.62
N ILE A 269 22.80 3.88 1.83
CA ILE A 269 22.98 2.77 2.77
C ILE A 269 24.13 3.12 3.71
N TYR A 270 23.91 2.93 5.01
CA TYR A 270 24.85 3.24 6.07
C TYR A 270 25.00 2.07 7.03
N THR A 271 26.19 1.94 7.60
CA THR A 271 26.49 0.89 8.57
C THR A 271 27.11 1.50 9.83
N ILE A 272 26.56 1.13 11.00
CA ILE A 272 27.11 1.49 12.30
C ILE A 272 27.59 0.22 13.00
N THR A 273 28.90 0.01 13.03
CA THR A 273 29.51 -1.10 13.77
C THR A 273 29.87 -0.64 15.17
N ALA A 274 29.20 -1.21 16.18
CA ALA A 274 29.42 -0.81 17.57
C ALA A 274 29.33 -2.04 18.52
N PRO A 275 30.14 -2.09 19.59
CA PRO A 275 30.13 -3.21 20.54
C PRO A 275 28.86 -3.22 21.40
N THR A 276 28.58 -4.34 22.06
CA THR A 276 27.47 -4.43 23.03
C THR A 276 27.70 -3.46 24.19
N GLY A 277 26.63 -2.86 24.72
CA GLY A 277 26.71 -1.91 25.85
C GLY A 277 27.04 -0.46 25.47
N ILE A 278 27.35 -0.17 24.20
CA ILE A 278 27.64 1.18 23.69
C ILE A 278 26.41 2.10 23.56
N GLY A 279 25.20 1.56 23.77
CA GLY A 279 23.95 2.32 23.59
C GLY A 279 23.45 2.34 22.14
N LYS A 280 23.47 1.19 21.44
CA LYS A 280 23.08 1.08 20.03
C LYS A 280 21.71 1.67 19.71
N THR A 281 20.74 1.50 20.62
CA THR A 281 19.38 2.04 20.47
C THR A 281 19.39 3.57 20.34
N LEU A 282 20.03 4.28 21.29
CA LEU A 282 20.12 5.74 21.26
C LEU A 282 21.06 6.27 20.17
N LEU A 283 22.10 5.51 19.80
CA LEU A 283 22.95 5.84 18.64
C LEU A 283 22.16 5.73 17.32
N GLY A 284 21.38 4.67 17.16
CA GLY A 284 20.49 4.48 16.02
C GLY A 284 19.44 5.58 15.94
N ALA A 285 18.80 5.91 17.07
CA ALA A 285 17.87 7.03 17.16
C ALA A 285 18.53 8.37 16.82
N THR A 286 19.75 8.63 17.32
CA THR A 286 20.51 9.85 16.98
C THR A 286 20.68 9.97 15.47
N TRP A 287 21.18 8.91 14.82
CA TRP A 287 21.37 8.90 13.36
C TRP A 287 20.05 9.05 12.60
N ALA A 288 19.04 8.26 12.94
CA ALA A 288 17.76 8.23 12.23
C ALA A 288 17.02 9.57 12.31
N LEU A 289 16.98 10.19 13.51
CA LEU A 289 16.30 11.47 13.72
C LEU A 289 17.05 12.62 13.04
N MET A 290 18.38 12.69 13.15
CA MET A 290 19.17 13.70 12.43
C MET A 290 19.00 13.57 10.91
N LYS A 291 19.02 12.34 10.39
CA LYS A 291 18.84 12.10 8.95
C LYS A 291 17.43 12.46 8.50
N ARG A 292 16.41 12.14 9.29
CA ARG A 292 15.01 12.54 9.03
C ARG A 292 14.86 14.05 8.97
N GLU A 293 15.41 14.78 9.94
CA GLU A 293 15.39 16.26 9.95
C GLU A 293 16.10 16.86 8.73
N SER A 294 17.22 16.28 8.31
CA SER A 294 17.94 16.71 7.11
C SER A 294 17.14 16.45 5.84
N LEU A 295 16.55 15.27 5.70
CA LEU A 295 15.74 14.89 4.55
C LEU A 295 14.44 15.67 4.49
N GLU A 296 13.84 16.00 5.64
CA GLU A 296 12.65 16.86 5.70
C GLU A 296 12.90 18.23 5.08
N LYS A 297 14.07 18.82 5.32
CA LYS A 297 14.47 20.10 4.71
C LYS A 297 14.67 19.99 3.20
N GLU A 298 15.15 18.86 2.70
CA GLU A 298 15.41 18.63 1.27
C GLU A 298 14.12 18.27 0.50
N LEU A 299 13.29 17.38 1.06
CA LEU A 299 12.10 16.83 0.43
C LEU A 299 10.84 17.68 0.67
N GLY A 300 10.88 18.57 1.66
CA GLY A 300 9.71 19.34 2.13
C GLY A 300 8.73 18.54 2.98
N PHE A 301 9.09 17.31 3.37
CA PHE A 301 8.29 16.47 4.25
C PHE A 301 9.13 15.46 5.03
N PRO A 302 8.73 15.07 6.26
CA PRO A 302 9.52 14.13 7.05
C PRO A 302 9.37 12.69 6.56
N PRO A 303 10.45 11.97 6.24
CA PRO A 303 10.34 10.55 5.92
C PRO A 303 9.93 9.72 7.16
N LYS A 304 9.15 8.66 6.92
CA LYS A 304 8.78 7.67 7.93
C LYS A 304 10.02 6.88 8.36
N ILE A 305 10.14 6.59 9.64
CA ILE A 305 11.21 5.74 10.18
C ILE A 305 10.65 4.33 10.41
N ILE A 306 11.32 3.31 9.88
CA ILE A 306 10.99 1.90 10.13
C ILE A 306 12.20 1.25 10.80
N VAL A 307 12.01 0.76 12.01
CA VAL A 307 13.03 0.09 12.83
C VAL A 307 12.71 -1.41 12.82
N VAL A 308 13.56 -2.19 12.16
CA VAL A 308 13.38 -3.64 12.02
C VAL A 308 14.34 -4.37 12.97
N MET A 309 13.81 -5.25 13.81
CA MET A 309 14.58 -5.97 14.83
C MET A 309 14.24 -7.47 14.83
N PRO A 310 15.18 -8.35 15.20
CA PRO A 310 14.99 -9.80 15.08
C PRO A 310 14.25 -10.46 16.25
N PHE A 311 14.20 -9.82 17.42
CA PHE A 311 13.63 -10.42 18.64
C PHE A 311 12.63 -9.50 19.31
N LEU A 312 11.48 -10.06 19.72
CA LEU A 312 10.41 -9.31 20.39
C LEU A 312 10.90 -8.61 21.67
N SER A 313 11.75 -9.26 22.47
CA SER A 313 12.31 -8.64 23.68
C SER A 313 13.13 -7.37 23.41
N ILE A 314 13.85 -7.32 22.27
CA ILE A 314 14.60 -6.13 21.85
C ILE A 314 13.66 -5.07 21.29
N ILE A 315 12.59 -5.48 20.60
CA ILE A 315 11.52 -4.58 20.13
C ILE A 315 10.87 -3.88 21.32
N ASP A 316 10.43 -4.63 22.34
CA ASP A 316 9.79 -4.07 23.54
C ASP A 316 10.72 -3.14 24.32
N GLN A 317 12.01 -3.47 24.38
CA GLN A 317 13.01 -2.56 24.97
C GLN A 317 13.17 -1.29 24.12
N THR A 318 13.25 -1.42 22.80
CA THR A 318 13.40 -0.29 21.88
C THR A 318 12.17 0.61 21.93
N ALA A 319 10.97 0.05 21.91
CA ALA A 319 9.71 0.77 22.04
C ALA A 319 9.66 1.59 23.34
N ARG A 320 10.10 1.04 24.47
CA ARG A 320 10.21 1.78 25.74
C ARG A 320 11.18 2.95 25.67
N GLU A 321 12.34 2.78 25.03
CA GLU A 321 13.27 3.91 24.85
C GLU A 321 12.71 4.99 23.94
N TYR A 322 12.05 4.63 22.84
CA TYR A 322 11.43 5.60 21.93
C TYR A 322 10.23 6.32 22.57
N LYS A 323 9.45 5.63 23.41
CA LYS A 323 8.44 6.27 24.26
C LYS A 323 9.08 7.29 25.20
N ALA A 324 10.18 6.93 25.87
CA ALA A 324 10.90 7.85 26.74
C ALA A 324 11.51 9.07 26.00
N LEU A 325 11.84 8.94 24.71
CA LEU A 325 12.24 10.08 23.87
C LEU A 325 11.08 11.07 23.68
N LEU A 326 9.87 10.59 23.40
CA LEU A 326 8.67 11.43 23.27
C LEU A 326 8.35 12.14 24.59
N GLU A 327 8.40 11.42 25.70
CA GLU A 327 8.20 11.97 27.05
C GLU A 327 9.24 13.06 27.36
N SER A 328 10.49 12.89 26.92
CA SER A 328 11.56 13.90 27.04
C SER A 328 11.31 15.15 26.18
N GLY A 329 10.44 15.03 25.17
CA GLY A 329 9.91 16.14 24.36
C GLY A 329 8.61 16.74 24.90
N GLY A 330 8.08 16.24 26.03
CA GLY A 330 6.79 16.67 26.58
C GLY A 330 5.59 16.14 25.81
N ILE A 331 5.77 15.07 25.05
CA ILE A 331 4.74 14.46 24.20
C ILE A 331 4.23 13.17 24.84
N GLU A 332 2.92 13.03 24.98
CA GLU A 332 2.30 11.76 25.31
C GLU A 332 2.29 10.85 24.07
N ALA A 333 2.82 9.64 24.23
CA ALA A 333 2.96 8.70 23.14
C ALA A 333 1.65 7.97 22.83
N ASP A 334 1.23 8.01 21.58
CA ASP A 334 0.14 7.23 21.01
C ASP A 334 0.58 6.60 19.66
N GLY A 335 -0.32 5.85 19.02
CA GLY A 335 -0.07 5.18 17.74
C GLY A 335 0.21 6.12 16.57
N SER A 336 -0.17 7.39 16.68
CA SER A 336 0.13 8.38 15.65
C SER A 336 1.59 8.86 15.69
N TRP A 337 2.25 8.72 16.84
CA TRP A 337 3.68 9.01 16.99
C TRP A 337 4.57 7.81 16.67
N PHE A 338 4.24 6.63 17.21
CA PHE A 338 4.87 5.38 16.80
C PHE A 338 4.00 4.14 17.03
N LEU A 339 4.25 3.07 16.27
CA LEU A 339 3.61 1.77 16.45
C LEU A 339 4.65 0.66 16.65
N THR A 340 4.34 -0.31 17.50
CA THR A 340 4.93 -1.64 17.43
C THR A 340 4.05 -2.51 16.53
N SER A 341 4.65 -3.18 15.54
CA SER A 341 3.93 -4.01 14.58
C SER A 341 4.58 -5.39 14.49
N HIS A 342 4.03 -6.34 15.24
CA HIS A 342 4.34 -7.76 15.23
C HIS A 342 3.11 -8.56 15.71
N SER A 343 3.16 -9.89 15.60
CA SER A 343 2.04 -10.79 15.90
C SER A 343 1.47 -10.70 17.32
N LEU A 344 2.20 -10.11 18.27
CA LEU A 344 1.82 -9.95 19.68
C LEU A 344 1.60 -8.48 20.08
N SER A 345 1.64 -7.54 19.14
CA SER A 345 1.42 -6.13 19.44
C SER A 345 -0.03 -5.87 19.82
N GLU A 346 -0.25 -5.00 20.80
CA GLU A 346 -1.58 -4.50 21.11
C GLU A 346 -2.11 -3.73 19.87
N ARG A 347 -3.31 -4.07 19.41
CA ARG A 347 -3.93 -3.45 18.23
C ARG A 347 -4.67 -2.17 18.64
N ARG A 348 -3.95 -1.23 19.23
CA ARG A 348 -4.45 0.10 19.62
C ARG A 348 -3.66 1.21 18.95
N TYR A 349 -4.37 2.22 18.46
CA TYR A 349 -3.78 3.37 17.79
C TYR A 349 -4.00 4.66 18.59
N SER A 350 -5.22 4.96 19.00
CA SER A 350 -5.54 6.16 19.78
C SER A 350 -6.80 5.90 20.60
N PRO A 351 -6.81 6.26 21.89
CA PRO A 351 -7.96 6.00 22.77
C PRO A 351 -9.24 6.73 22.33
N ASP A 352 -9.13 7.75 21.47
CA ASP A 352 -10.24 8.55 20.97
C ASP A 352 -10.89 7.96 19.69
N LEU A 353 -10.37 6.83 19.18
CA LEU A 353 -10.88 6.18 17.98
C LEU A 353 -11.75 4.96 18.29
N GLU A 354 -12.71 4.71 17.42
CA GLU A 354 -13.43 3.44 17.39
C GLU A 354 -12.50 2.31 16.93
N GLU A 355 -12.69 1.12 17.49
CA GLU A 355 -11.85 -0.07 17.25
C GLU A 355 -11.67 -0.39 15.75
N SER A 356 -12.74 -0.26 14.95
CA SER A 356 -12.66 -0.48 13.49
C SER A 356 -11.77 0.54 12.77
N ALA A 357 -11.73 1.78 13.24
CA ALA A 357 -10.86 2.82 12.69
C ALA A 357 -9.40 2.60 13.12
N GLU A 358 -9.15 2.10 14.33
CA GLU A 358 -7.80 1.77 14.80
C GLU A 358 -7.11 0.75 13.88
N TYR A 359 -7.83 -0.32 13.50
CA TYR A 359 -7.29 -1.33 12.58
C TYR A 359 -6.85 -0.74 11.25
N PHE A 360 -7.63 0.19 10.69
CA PHE A 360 -7.25 0.87 9.44
C PHE A 360 -5.90 1.59 9.56
N PHE A 361 -5.69 2.35 10.64
CA PHE A 361 -4.42 3.07 10.84
C PHE A 361 -3.24 2.14 11.13
N ILE A 362 -3.48 1.05 11.86
CA ILE A 362 -2.44 0.07 12.16
C ILE A 362 -2.05 -0.70 10.90
N ASP A 363 -3.02 -1.15 10.09
CA ASP A 363 -2.75 -1.95 8.90
C ASP A 363 -2.10 -1.13 7.76
N THR A 364 -2.35 0.19 7.74
CA THR A 364 -1.71 1.12 6.78
C THR A 364 -0.42 1.74 7.32
N TRP A 365 0.04 1.31 8.52
CA TRP A 365 1.17 1.90 9.23
C TRP A 365 1.12 3.43 9.23
N ARG A 366 -0.05 4.01 9.53
CA ARG A 366 -0.28 5.46 9.50
C ARG A 366 0.34 6.18 10.71
N THR A 367 1.66 6.13 10.82
CA THR A 367 2.43 6.68 11.94
C THR A 367 3.78 7.23 11.45
N GLU A 368 4.45 8.05 12.24
CA GLU A 368 5.78 8.59 11.88
C GLU A 368 6.92 7.57 12.07
N LEU A 369 6.75 6.63 13.00
CA LEU A 369 7.75 5.63 13.33
C LEU A 369 7.13 4.25 13.57
N VAL A 370 7.67 3.23 12.92
CA VAL A 370 7.25 1.83 13.12
C VAL A 370 8.42 1.03 13.67
N ILE A 371 8.18 0.23 14.71
CA ILE A 371 9.12 -0.77 15.20
C ILE A 371 8.51 -2.14 14.92
N THR A 372 9.20 -2.96 14.14
CA THR A 372 8.63 -4.21 13.60
C THR A 372 9.67 -5.32 13.54
N THR A 373 9.20 -6.55 13.27
CA THR A 373 10.06 -7.71 13.05
C THR A 373 10.52 -7.79 11.59
N TYR A 374 11.57 -8.57 11.33
CA TYR A 374 11.97 -8.89 9.97
C TYR A 374 10.84 -9.57 9.19
N ASP A 375 10.15 -10.52 9.81
CA ASP A 375 9.04 -11.24 9.19
C ASP A 375 7.93 -10.28 8.73
N GLN A 376 7.47 -9.39 9.62
CA GLN A 376 6.40 -8.46 9.29
C GLN A 376 6.84 -7.42 8.24
N PHE A 377 8.09 -6.96 8.31
CA PHE A 377 8.64 -6.06 7.30
C PHE A 377 8.74 -6.72 5.92
N LEU A 378 9.26 -7.96 5.87
CA LEU A 378 9.38 -8.70 4.61
C LEU A 378 8.00 -9.06 4.05
N LEU A 379 7.05 -9.47 4.90
CA LEU A 379 5.66 -9.69 4.49
C LEU A 379 5.06 -8.43 3.87
N SER A 380 5.25 -7.25 4.48
CA SER A 380 4.73 -5.99 3.92
C SER A 380 5.28 -5.62 2.54
N LEU A 381 6.43 -6.19 2.15
CA LEU A 381 7.07 -5.95 0.85
C LEU A 381 6.79 -7.03 -0.19
N LEU A 382 6.58 -8.28 0.25
CA LEU A 382 6.56 -9.46 -0.61
C LEU A 382 5.17 -10.09 -0.75
N ASP A 383 4.28 -9.87 0.22
CA ASP A 383 2.91 -10.37 0.29
C ASP A 383 1.93 -9.20 0.06
#